data_AF-A0A948ZLX8-F1
#
_entry.id   AF-A0A948ZLX8-F1
#
_cell.length_a   1.000
_cell.length_b   1.000
_cell.length_c   1.000
_cell.angle_alpha   90.00
_cell.angle_beta   90.00
_cell.angle_gamma   90.00
#
_symmetry.space_group_name_H-M   'P 1'
#
loop_
_entity.id
_entity.type
_entity.pdbx_description
1 polymer ?
#
loop_
_entity_poly.entity_id
_entity_poly.type
_entity_poly.pdbx_seq_one_letter_code
_entity_poly.pdbx_strand_id
1 'polypeptide(L)'
;MATLDINELEACINSLGKKFLMYPYNFFTETDAHAFLFYYMFRYSTRAFKIPHSCKKQGKTVLIHREYPTVSKFKRKPKMVRDPGGTRGHYDLAVLNPEFMEVHTIPQIMMAKFNDIDLGNPINLFAAIEFKFIKSSLTPGMRREIGNDIIKLSWALEPFNNLWPRQSINAYALVFNRSQPDESFQNELRMLAGKHPQVRVLYIESVPGKEKHSVVKYLNDWTNKINSKRIRDK
;
A
#
# COMPACT_ATOMS: atom_id res chain seq x y z
N MET A 1 -20.81 7.98 -12.37
CA MET A 1 -19.67 8.39 -11.53
C MET A 1 -18.38 7.97 -12.22
N ALA A 2 -17.26 8.65 -11.98
CA ALA A 2 -15.98 8.21 -12.54
C ALA A 2 -15.50 6.98 -11.76
N THR A 3 -15.47 5.82 -12.42
CA THR A 3 -14.99 4.56 -11.83
C THR A 3 -13.47 4.60 -11.70
N LEU A 4 -12.94 4.22 -10.54
CA LEU A 4 -11.51 4.03 -10.36
C LEU A 4 -11.06 2.76 -11.07
N ASP A 5 -10.02 2.86 -11.89
CA ASP A 5 -9.39 1.72 -12.54
C ASP A 5 -8.14 1.28 -11.78
N ILE A 6 -8.11 0.00 -11.40
CA ILE A 6 -6.95 -0.61 -10.74
C ILE A 6 -5.69 -0.54 -11.60
N ASN A 7 -5.83 -0.63 -12.93
CA ASN A 7 -4.70 -0.60 -13.84
C ASN A 7 -3.97 0.75 -13.80
N GLU A 8 -4.68 1.84 -13.56
CA GLU A 8 -4.09 3.17 -13.41
C GLU A 8 -3.26 3.30 -12.14
N LEU A 9 -3.80 2.80 -11.02
CA LEU A 9 -3.06 2.76 -9.76
C LEU A 9 -1.77 1.92 -9.93
N GLU A 10 -1.88 0.73 -10.53
CA GLU A 10 -0.73 -0.12 -10.79
C GLU A 10 0.26 0.52 -11.77
N ALA A 11 -0.20 1.28 -12.77
CA ALA A 11 0.67 2.02 -13.67
C ALA A 11 1.47 3.12 -12.93
N CYS A 12 0.85 3.81 -11.97
CA CYS A 12 1.55 4.77 -11.09
C CYS A 12 2.59 4.06 -10.20
N ILE A 13 2.23 2.93 -9.58
CA ILE A 13 3.16 2.12 -8.77
C ILE A 13 4.34 1.62 -9.63
N ASN A 14 4.07 1.14 -10.83
CA ASN A 14 5.10 0.71 -11.77
C ASN A 14 6.01 1.86 -12.21
N SER A 15 5.48 3.09 -12.31
CA SER A 15 6.27 4.28 -12.61
C SER A 15 7.22 4.63 -11.46
N LEU A 16 6.76 4.51 -10.21
CA LEU A 16 7.64 4.59 -9.04
C LEU A 16 8.74 3.52 -9.09
N GLY A 17 8.37 2.26 -9.35
CA GLY A 17 9.33 1.15 -9.45
C GLY A 17 10.39 1.38 -10.54
N LYS A 18 9.98 1.84 -11.72
CA LYS A 18 10.92 2.22 -12.79
C LYS A 18 11.85 3.35 -12.36
N LYS A 19 11.31 4.39 -11.69
CA LYS A 19 12.14 5.51 -11.22
C LYS A 19 13.15 5.04 -10.17
N PHE A 20 12.75 4.16 -9.27
CA PHE A 20 13.62 3.55 -8.27
C PHE A 20 14.76 2.74 -8.92
N LEU A 21 14.45 1.91 -9.92
CA LEU A 21 15.46 1.14 -10.66
C LEU A 21 16.46 2.01 -11.40
N MET A 22 16.01 3.12 -12.01
CA MET A 22 16.89 4.03 -12.74
C MET A 22 17.74 4.89 -11.80
N TYR A 23 17.17 5.34 -10.68
CA TYR A 23 17.78 6.33 -9.79
C TYR A 23 17.53 5.99 -8.31
N PRO A 24 18.07 4.89 -7.78
CA PRO A 24 17.80 4.45 -6.41
C PRO A 24 18.29 5.45 -5.33
N TYR A 25 19.24 6.31 -5.67
CA TYR A 25 19.73 7.38 -4.78
C TYR A 25 18.88 8.66 -4.79
N ASN A 26 17.89 8.78 -5.67
CA ASN A 26 16.91 9.86 -5.58
C ASN A 26 15.90 9.64 -4.44
N PHE A 27 15.92 8.47 -3.81
CA PHE A 27 15.08 8.12 -2.67
C PHE A 27 15.97 8.00 -1.44
N PHE A 28 15.89 8.94 -0.50
CA PHE A 28 16.69 8.92 0.74
C PHE A 28 15.95 8.23 1.88
N THR A 29 14.62 8.27 1.82
CA THR A 29 13.69 7.79 2.84
C THR A 29 12.46 7.14 2.19
N GLU A 30 11.72 6.39 2.99
CA GLU A 30 10.42 5.83 2.62
C GLU A 30 9.43 6.93 2.21
N THR A 31 9.47 8.09 2.88
CA THR A 31 8.66 9.28 2.56
C THR A 31 8.88 9.78 1.14
N ASP A 32 10.08 9.63 0.56
CA ASP A 32 10.34 10.05 -0.83
C ASP A 32 9.56 9.17 -1.82
N ALA A 33 9.44 7.87 -1.54
CA ALA A 33 8.62 6.97 -2.33
C ALA A 33 7.12 7.30 -2.19
N HIS A 34 6.67 7.65 -0.98
CA HIS A 34 5.29 8.09 -0.73
C HIS A 34 4.97 9.36 -1.53
N ALA A 35 5.83 10.38 -1.41
CA ALA A 35 5.66 11.66 -2.07
C ALA A 35 5.66 11.50 -3.59
N PHE A 36 6.54 10.65 -4.13
CA PHE A 36 6.57 10.35 -5.55
C PHE A 36 5.27 9.69 -6.02
N LEU A 37 4.77 8.65 -5.33
CA LEU A 37 3.54 7.98 -5.74
C LEU A 37 2.33 8.92 -5.64
N PHE A 38 2.23 9.69 -4.55
CA PHE A 38 1.20 10.71 -4.38
C PHE A 38 1.18 11.71 -5.54
N TYR A 39 2.35 12.29 -5.86
CA TYR A 39 2.50 13.20 -6.99
C TYR A 39 2.14 12.54 -8.33
N TYR A 40 2.59 11.31 -8.57
CA TYR A 40 2.33 10.61 -9.82
C TYR A 40 0.85 10.30 -10.03
N MET A 41 0.16 9.84 -8.98
CA MET A 41 -1.28 9.65 -9.06
C MET A 41 -1.97 10.98 -9.36
N PHE A 42 -1.64 12.06 -8.65
CA PHE A 42 -2.28 13.35 -8.91
C PHE A 42 -1.96 13.91 -10.31
N ARG A 43 -0.76 13.69 -10.84
CA ARG A 43 -0.34 14.26 -12.12
C ARG A 43 -0.78 13.45 -13.34
N TYR A 44 -0.70 12.12 -13.27
CA TYR A 44 -0.73 11.24 -14.44
C TYR A 44 -1.91 10.25 -14.51
N SER A 45 -2.67 10.06 -13.44
CA SER A 45 -3.88 9.20 -13.49
C SER A 45 -5.07 9.90 -14.18
N THR A 46 -6.26 9.27 -14.19
CA THR A 46 -7.49 9.91 -14.64
C THR A 46 -7.92 11.10 -13.79
N ARG A 47 -8.90 11.85 -14.32
CA ARG A 47 -9.61 12.91 -13.60
C ARG A 47 -10.16 12.44 -12.24
N ALA A 48 -10.52 11.17 -12.10
CA ALA A 48 -11.10 10.62 -10.87
C ALA A 48 -10.19 10.83 -9.65
N PHE A 49 -8.88 10.59 -9.75
CA PHE A 49 -7.95 10.78 -8.63
C PHE A 49 -7.60 12.25 -8.33
N LYS A 50 -7.94 13.18 -9.23
CA LYS A 50 -7.46 14.58 -9.19
C LYS A 50 -8.47 15.56 -8.64
N ILE A 51 -9.76 15.25 -8.78
CA ILE A 51 -10.83 16.16 -8.40
C ILE A 51 -11.30 15.88 -6.97
N PRO A 52 -11.80 16.89 -6.25
CA PRO A 52 -12.54 16.67 -5.02
C PRO A 52 -13.83 15.89 -5.30
N HIS A 53 -14.12 14.91 -4.45
CA HIS A 53 -15.33 14.09 -4.48
C HIS A 53 -16.30 14.55 -3.42
N SER A 54 -17.60 14.48 -3.74
CA SER A 54 -18.67 14.84 -2.82
C SER A 54 -18.79 13.82 -1.69
N CYS A 55 -19.05 14.33 -0.50
CA CYS A 55 -19.38 13.55 0.69
C CYS A 55 -20.83 13.84 1.10
N LYS A 56 -21.43 12.95 1.91
CA LYS A 56 -22.74 13.21 2.52
C LYS A 56 -22.72 14.52 3.33
N LYS A 57 -23.79 15.31 3.22
CA LYS A 57 -23.95 16.65 3.83
C LYS A 57 -22.95 17.71 3.34
N GLN A 58 -22.72 17.77 2.02
CA GLN A 58 -22.05 18.87 1.30
C GLN A 58 -20.54 19.07 1.57
N GLY A 59 -19.85 18.09 2.15
CA GLY A 59 -18.38 18.09 2.20
C GLY A 59 -17.76 17.70 0.86
N LYS A 60 -16.53 18.14 0.57
CA LYS A 60 -15.70 17.60 -0.51
C LYS A 60 -14.31 17.27 0.00
N THR A 61 -13.71 16.18 -0.47
CA THR A 61 -12.30 15.85 -0.20
C THR A 61 -11.70 15.06 -1.35
N VAL A 62 -10.38 14.92 -1.37
CA VAL A 62 -9.66 14.12 -2.37
C VAL A 62 -9.66 12.64 -2.00
N LEU A 63 -9.33 11.76 -2.94
CA LEU A 63 -9.30 10.31 -2.71
C LEU A 63 -8.02 9.84 -2.02
N ILE A 64 -6.91 10.55 -2.17
CA ILE A 64 -5.59 10.07 -1.76
C ILE A 64 -5.23 10.68 -0.41
N HIS A 65 -4.98 9.84 0.59
CA HIS A 65 -4.61 10.28 1.95
C HIS A 65 -3.41 9.49 2.47
N ARG A 66 -2.56 10.16 3.26
CA ARG A 66 -1.45 9.53 3.99
C ARG A 66 -1.87 9.17 5.40
N GLU A 67 -1.19 8.20 6.00
CA GLU A 67 -1.40 7.79 7.40
C GLU A 67 -2.89 7.48 7.69
N TYR A 68 -3.54 6.75 6.78
CA TYR A 68 -4.97 6.50 6.90
C TYR A 68 -5.23 5.36 7.89
N PRO A 69 -6.12 5.51 8.87
CA PRO A 69 -6.17 4.60 10.00
C PRO A 69 -6.87 3.28 9.65
N THR A 70 -6.43 2.18 10.28
CA THR A 70 -7.02 0.85 10.10
C THR A 70 -8.39 0.77 10.78
N VAL A 71 -9.35 0.01 10.24
CA VAL A 71 -10.58 -0.40 10.96
C VAL A 71 -10.20 -1.33 12.10
N SER A 72 -9.42 -2.37 11.80
CA SER A 72 -9.00 -3.35 12.81
C SER A 72 -8.03 -2.72 13.82
N LYS A 73 -8.23 -3.06 15.09
CA LYS A 73 -7.26 -2.83 16.17
C LYS A 73 -6.42 -4.07 16.38
N PHE A 74 -5.19 -3.92 16.84
CA PHE A 74 -4.29 -5.05 17.07
C PHE A 74 -3.30 -4.80 18.21
N LYS A 75 -2.80 -5.89 18.79
CA LYS A 75 -1.61 -5.90 19.65
C LYS A 75 -0.43 -6.42 18.83
N ARG A 76 0.76 -5.87 19.04
CA ARG A 76 1.98 -6.22 18.27
C ARG A 76 2.88 -7.27 18.95
N LYS A 77 2.71 -7.52 20.25
CA LYS A 77 3.59 -8.40 21.04
C LYS A 77 2.79 -9.50 21.75
N PRO A 78 3.28 -10.75 21.77
CA PRO A 78 4.51 -11.27 21.14
C PRO A 78 4.39 -11.49 19.61
N LYS A 79 3.18 -11.47 19.07
CA LYS A 79 2.86 -11.54 17.63
C LYS A 79 1.77 -10.54 17.32
N MET A 80 1.65 -10.14 16.06
CA MET A 80 0.58 -9.23 15.65
C MET A 80 -0.74 -9.99 15.56
N VAL A 81 -1.71 -9.61 16.40
CA VAL A 81 -3.03 -10.24 16.47
C VAL A 81 -4.11 -9.17 16.56
N ARG A 82 -5.21 -9.33 15.82
CA ARG A 82 -6.35 -8.42 15.92
C ARG A 82 -6.98 -8.52 17.33
N ASP A 83 -7.25 -7.38 17.95
CA ASP A 83 -7.72 -7.30 19.34
C ASP A 83 -8.57 -6.03 19.53
N PRO A 84 -9.85 -6.12 19.96
CA PRO A 84 -10.70 -4.96 20.20
C PRO A 84 -10.14 -3.95 21.23
N GLY A 85 -9.34 -4.43 22.18
CA GLY A 85 -8.61 -3.64 23.18
C GLY A 85 -7.20 -3.23 22.72
N GLY A 86 -6.81 -3.54 21.48
CA GLY A 86 -5.56 -3.12 20.88
C GLY A 86 -5.57 -1.66 20.40
N THR A 87 -4.52 -1.26 19.69
CA THR A 87 -4.41 0.05 19.05
C THR A 87 -4.68 -0.03 17.57
N ARG A 88 -5.08 1.09 16.96
CA ARG A 88 -5.19 1.19 15.50
C ARG A 88 -3.80 1.37 14.90
N GLY A 89 -3.60 0.78 13.74
CA GLY A 89 -2.49 1.11 12.86
C GLY A 89 -2.88 2.20 11.88
N HIS A 90 -1.95 2.52 11.00
CA HIS A 90 -2.19 3.33 9.83
C HIS A 90 -1.62 2.62 8.60
N TYR A 91 -2.23 2.91 7.45
CA TYR A 91 -1.65 2.67 6.14
C TYR A 91 -0.84 3.88 5.73
N ASP A 92 0.34 3.65 5.19
CA ASP A 92 1.22 4.71 4.69
C ASP A 92 0.51 5.61 3.67
N LEU A 93 -0.29 4.98 2.80
CA LEU A 93 -1.09 5.64 1.79
C LEU A 93 -2.40 4.86 1.56
N ALA A 94 -3.50 5.59 1.41
CA ALA A 94 -4.80 5.02 1.09
C ALA A 94 -5.47 5.79 -0.06
N VAL A 95 -6.22 5.05 -0.88
CA VAL A 95 -7.14 5.59 -1.88
C VAL A 95 -8.55 5.29 -1.39
N LEU A 96 -9.32 6.32 -1.08
CA LEU A 96 -10.71 6.21 -0.64
C LEU A 96 -11.60 5.67 -1.76
N ASN A 97 -12.61 4.90 -1.38
CA ASN A 97 -13.67 4.46 -2.28
C ASN A 97 -14.69 5.60 -2.46
N PRO A 98 -14.88 6.14 -3.69
CA PRO A 98 -15.85 7.20 -3.94
C PRO A 98 -17.28 6.83 -3.54
N GLU A 99 -17.69 5.57 -3.76
CA GLU A 99 -19.04 5.10 -3.41
C GLU A 99 -19.28 5.19 -1.90
N PHE A 100 -18.26 4.88 -1.09
CA PHE A 100 -18.33 5.05 0.35
C PHE A 100 -18.46 6.53 0.73
N MET A 101 -17.72 7.41 0.06
CA MET A 101 -17.72 8.85 0.37
C MET A 101 -19.09 9.49 0.12
N GLU A 102 -19.78 9.12 -0.95
CA GLU A 102 -21.07 9.71 -1.33
C GLU A 102 -22.15 9.54 -0.25
N VAL A 103 -22.09 8.44 0.49
CA VAL A 103 -23.09 8.10 1.50
C VAL A 103 -22.62 8.33 2.95
N HIS A 104 -21.38 8.82 3.15
CA HIS A 104 -20.79 9.09 4.46
C HIS A 104 -20.32 10.53 4.64
N THR A 105 -20.35 11.01 5.89
CA THR A 105 -19.87 12.35 6.24
C THR A 105 -18.34 12.38 6.36
N ILE A 106 -17.72 13.56 6.28
CA ILE A 106 -16.26 13.70 6.44
C ILE A 106 -15.74 13.05 7.75
N PRO A 107 -16.36 13.25 8.93
CA PRO A 107 -15.89 12.59 10.15
C PRO A 107 -15.89 11.05 10.09
N GLN A 108 -16.89 10.47 9.41
CA GLN A 108 -16.97 9.02 9.18
C GLN A 108 -15.90 8.56 8.18
N ILE A 109 -15.69 9.31 7.10
CA ILE A 109 -14.63 9.07 6.10
C ILE A 109 -13.23 9.17 6.71
N MET A 110 -12.99 10.14 7.60
CA MET A 110 -11.73 10.25 8.33
C MET A 110 -11.57 9.16 9.40
N MET A 111 -12.63 8.40 9.68
CA MET A 111 -12.69 7.44 10.76
C MET A 111 -12.27 8.04 12.11
N ALA A 112 -12.67 9.29 12.37
CA ALA A 112 -12.28 10.05 13.55
C ALA A 112 -12.72 9.35 14.84
N LYS A 113 -13.86 8.64 14.79
CA LYS A 113 -14.40 7.82 15.86
C LYS A 113 -14.77 6.46 15.31
N PHE A 114 -14.12 5.40 15.82
CA PHE A 114 -14.34 4.03 15.36
C PHE A 114 -15.79 3.58 15.51
N ASN A 115 -16.46 4.02 16.58
CA ASN A 115 -17.83 3.62 16.91
C ASN A 115 -18.90 4.27 16.00
N ASP A 116 -18.52 5.26 15.18
CA ASP A 116 -19.45 6.03 14.33
C ASP A 116 -19.54 5.47 12.89
N ILE A 117 -18.82 4.37 12.61
CA ILE A 117 -18.81 3.70 11.31
C ILE A 117 -19.91 2.66 11.31
N ASP A 118 -20.97 2.93 10.55
CA ASP A 118 -21.99 1.94 10.25
C ASP A 118 -21.35 0.81 9.43
N LEU A 119 -21.26 -0.38 10.03
CA LEU A 119 -20.55 -1.53 9.49
C LEU A 119 -21.30 -2.19 8.31
N GLY A 120 -22.49 -1.68 7.95
CA GLY A 120 -23.34 -2.23 6.88
C GLY A 120 -22.78 -2.11 5.47
N ASN A 121 -21.93 -1.11 5.17
CA ASN A 121 -21.15 -1.04 3.92
C ASN A 121 -19.73 -0.47 4.16
N PRO A 122 -18.75 -1.34 4.45
CA PRO A 122 -17.51 -0.99 5.14
C PRO A 122 -16.31 -0.71 4.24
N ILE A 123 -16.44 -0.93 2.92
CA ILE A 123 -15.32 -0.84 2.00
C ILE A 123 -15.06 0.63 1.68
N ASN A 124 -14.46 1.33 2.64
CA ASN A 124 -14.12 2.74 2.54
C ASN A 124 -12.85 2.98 1.73
N LEU A 125 -12.07 1.94 1.45
CA LEU A 125 -10.85 2.04 0.65
C LEU A 125 -10.97 1.31 -0.68
N PHE A 126 -10.64 2.01 -1.76
CA PHE A 126 -10.32 1.39 -3.04
C PHE A 126 -8.96 0.68 -2.96
N ALA A 127 -7.98 1.26 -2.28
CA ALA A 127 -6.67 0.64 -2.06
C ALA A 127 -6.04 1.07 -0.72
N ALA A 128 -5.36 0.12 -0.08
CA ALA A 128 -4.45 0.34 1.05
C ALA A 128 -3.01 0.00 0.61
N ILE A 129 -2.03 0.82 0.97
CA ILE A 129 -0.65 0.68 0.49
C ILE A 129 0.31 0.86 1.65
N GLU A 130 1.27 -0.07 1.75
CA GLU A 130 2.42 0.00 2.65
C GLU A 130 3.70 0.07 1.83
N PHE A 131 4.68 0.82 2.33
CA PHE A 131 6.00 0.93 1.74
C PHE A 131 7.03 0.47 2.76
N LYS A 132 8.10 -0.16 2.28
CA LYS A 132 9.29 -0.44 3.07
C LYS A 132 10.52 -0.11 2.29
N PHE A 133 11.39 0.72 2.87
CA PHE A 133 12.64 1.12 2.23
C PHE A 133 13.89 0.62 2.96
N ILE A 134 14.59 -0.33 2.35
CA ILE A 134 15.79 -0.99 2.88
C ILE A 134 17.02 -0.29 2.31
N LYS A 135 17.63 0.58 3.12
CA LYS A 135 18.83 1.36 2.76
C LYS A 135 20.12 0.90 3.46
N SER A 136 20.00 -0.05 4.37
CA SER A 136 21.09 -0.67 5.12
C SER A 136 20.79 -2.16 5.27
N SER A 137 21.75 -2.94 5.79
CA SER A 137 21.58 -4.38 5.98
C SER A 137 20.29 -4.68 6.74
N LEU A 138 19.54 -5.65 6.20
CA LEU A 138 18.18 -5.93 6.64
C LEU A 138 18.19 -6.60 8.02
N THR A 139 17.70 -5.87 9.03
CA THR A 139 17.68 -6.37 10.41
C THR A 139 16.50 -7.32 10.66
N PRO A 140 16.57 -8.22 11.66
CA PRO A 140 15.42 -9.03 12.06
C PRO A 140 14.20 -8.20 12.49
N GLY A 141 14.42 -6.99 13.01
CA GLY A 141 13.34 -6.06 13.33
C GLY A 141 12.58 -5.61 12.09
N MET A 142 13.30 -5.13 11.08
CA MET A 142 12.71 -4.67 9.82
C MET A 142 12.03 -5.82 9.06
N ARG A 143 12.58 -7.04 9.07
CA ARG A 143 11.90 -8.24 8.51
C ARG A 143 10.55 -8.47 9.16
N ARG A 144 10.48 -8.41 10.49
CA ARG A 144 9.22 -8.55 11.23
C ARG A 144 8.25 -7.41 10.93
N GLU A 145 8.72 -6.18 10.77
CA GLU A 145 7.87 -5.04 10.41
C GLU A 145 7.25 -5.22 9.02
N ILE A 146 8.05 -5.57 8.01
CA ILE A 146 7.55 -5.89 6.66
C ILE A 146 6.51 -7.02 6.74
N GLY A 147 6.78 -8.05 7.56
CA GLY A 147 5.85 -9.14 7.77
C GLY A 147 4.53 -8.72 8.41
N ASN A 148 4.60 -7.86 9.43
CA ASN A 148 3.43 -7.29 10.08
C ASN A 148 2.61 -6.43 9.11
N ASP A 149 3.24 -5.65 8.24
CA ASP A 149 2.53 -4.80 7.28
C ASP A 149 1.77 -5.64 6.24
N ILE A 150 2.33 -6.76 5.77
CA ILE A 150 1.61 -7.70 4.89
C ILE A 150 0.40 -8.32 5.62
N ILE A 151 0.55 -8.73 6.87
CA ILE A 151 -0.57 -9.25 7.67
C ILE A 151 -1.64 -8.16 7.86
N LYS A 152 -1.24 -6.92 8.17
CA LYS A 152 -2.13 -5.76 8.34
C LYS A 152 -2.91 -5.46 7.05
N LEU A 153 -2.26 -5.56 5.89
CA LEU A 153 -2.89 -5.43 4.58
C LEU A 153 -3.86 -6.58 4.27
N SER A 154 -3.50 -7.82 4.64
CA SER A 154 -4.40 -8.98 4.48
C SER A 154 -5.70 -8.77 5.26
N TRP A 155 -5.60 -8.15 6.44
CA TRP A 155 -6.76 -7.83 7.27
C TRP A 155 -7.66 -6.74 6.70
N ALA A 156 -7.11 -5.86 5.85
CA ALA A 156 -7.91 -4.87 5.14
C ALA A 156 -8.83 -5.54 4.10
N LEU A 157 -8.41 -6.69 3.56
CA LEU A 157 -9.08 -7.37 2.45
C LEU A 157 -10.11 -8.40 2.91
N GLU A 158 -10.00 -8.88 4.14
CA GLU A 158 -10.86 -9.94 4.68
C GLU A 158 -11.68 -9.46 5.88
N PRO A 159 -13.01 -9.73 5.87
CA PRO A 159 -13.80 -9.56 7.07
C PRO A 159 -13.31 -10.54 8.15
N PHE A 160 -13.41 -10.13 9.41
CA PHE A 160 -13.10 -10.97 10.56
C PHE A 160 -14.19 -10.82 11.60
N ASN A 161 -14.97 -11.90 11.73
CA ASN A 161 -16.18 -11.94 12.54
C ASN A 161 -17.15 -10.79 12.22
N ASN A 162 -18.14 -10.58 13.08
CA ASN A 162 -19.08 -9.47 12.95
C ASN A 162 -18.49 -8.12 13.42
N LEU A 163 -17.23 -8.11 13.87
CA LEU A 163 -16.59 -6.93 14.48
C LEU A 163 -15.78 -6.10 13.48
N TRP A 164 -15.12 -6.75 12.52
CA TRP A 164 -14.21 -6.08 11.60
C TRP A 164 -14.55 -6.43 10.17
N PRO A 165 -15.31 -5.58 9.49
CA PRO A 165 -15.59 -5.81 8.11
C PRO A 165 -14.36 -5.61 7.22
N ARG A 166 -14.45 -6.06 5.96
CA ARG A 166 -13.50 -5.73 4.91
C ARG A 166 -13.41 -4.20 4.74
N GLN A 167 -12.19 -3.67 4.80
CA GLN A 167 -11.92 -2.23 4.69
C GLN A 167 -11.58 -1.81 3.25
N SER A 168 -10.84 -2.65 2.52
CA SER A 168 -10.26 -2.29 1.24
C SER A 168 -10.62 -3.26 0.12
N ILE A 169 -10.74 -2.74 -1.10
CA ILE A 169 -10.85 -3.55 -2.33
C ILE A 169 -9.49 -4.16 -2.66
N ASN A 170 -8.42 -3.35 -2.61
CA ASN A 170 -7.06 -3.72 -3.01
C ASN A 170 -6.05 -3.46 -1.88
N ALA A 171 -4.96 -4.22 -1.82
CA ALA A 171 -3.89 -3.97 -0.86
C ALA A 171 -2.53 -4.24 -1.49
N TYR A 172 -1.57 -3.32 -1.28
CA TYR A 172 -0.25 -3.37 -1.90
C TYR A 172 0.86 -3.24 -0.85
N ALA A 173 1.83 -4.16 -0.87
CA ALA A 173 3.06 -4.04 -0.10
C ALA A 173 4.22 -3.77 -1.05
N LEU A 174 4.82 -2.58 -0.95
CA LEU A 174 5.87 -2.10 -1.85
C LEU A 174 7.21 -2.08 -1.12
N VAL A 175 8.08 -3.03 -1.42
CA VAL A 175 9.38 -3.18 -0.76
C VAL A 175 10.49 -2.79 -1.73
N PHE A 176 11.24 -1.75 -1.35
CA PHE A 176 12.35 -1.20 -2.13
C PHE A 176 13.67 -1.46 -1.39
N ASN A 177 14.55 -2.25 -1.99
CA ASN A 177 15.87 -2.56 -1.45
C ASN A 177 16.96 -1.90 -2.28
N ARG A 178 17.79 -1.08 -1.66
CA ARG A 178 19.02 -0.53 -2.26
C ARG A 178 20.29 -0.87 -1.49
N SER A 179 20.18 -1.69 -0.44
CA SER A 179 21.31 -1.96 0.44
C SER A 179 22.25 -2.99 -0.17
N GLN A 180 21.77 -4.22 -0.33
CA GLN A 180 22.54 -5.36 -0.78
C GLN A 180 21.59 -6.46 -1.29
N PRO A 181 22.05 -7.37 -2.16
CA PRO A 181 21.25 -8.51 -2.55
C PRO A 181 20.94 -9.43 -1.38
N ASP A 182 19.67 -9.86 -1.28
CA ASP A 182 19.19 -10.70 -0.17
C ASP A 182 18.19 -11.76 -0.67
N GLU A 183 18.69 -12.82 -1.28
CA GLU A 183 17.86 -13.93 -1.77
C GLU A 183 17.09 -14.65 -0.66
N SER A 184 17.69 -14.73 0.53
CA SER A 184 17.04 -15.31 1.72
C SER A 184 15.76 -14.54 2.04
N PHE A 185 15.83 -13.20 2.06
CA PHE A 185 14.66 -12.37 2.26
C PHE A 185 13.65 -12.45 1.11
N GLN A 186 14.11 -12.55 -0.13
CA GLN A 186 13.21 -12.74 -1.28
C GLN A 186 12.40 -14.04 -1.14
N ASN A 187 13.00 -15.12 -0.66
CA ASN A 187 12.31 -16.38 -0.39
C ASN A 187 11.35 -16.27 0.80
N GLU A 188 11.74 -15.59 1.88
CA GLU A 188 10.87 -15.29 3.01
C GLU A 188 9.62 -14.49 2.58
N LEU A 189 9.81 -13.43 1.79
CA LEU A 189 8.72 -12.65 1.22
C LEU A 189 7.82 -13.48 0.32
N ARG A 190 8.37 -14.39 -0.50
CA ARG A 190 7.57 -15.29 -1.34
C ARG A 190 6.71 -16.21 -0.49
N MET A 191 7.26 -16.81 0.56
CA MET A 191 6.49 -17.67 1.48
C MET A 191 5.38 -16.89 2.17
N LEU A 192 5.66 -15.65 2.59
CA LEU A 192 4.67 -14.80 3.23
C LEU A 192 3.58 -14.34 2.27
N ALA A 193 3.95 -13.94 1.05
CA ALA A 193 3.03 -13.61 -0.02
C ALA A 193 2.11 -14.79 -0.37
N GLY A 194 2.63 -16.02 -0.38
CA GLY A 194 1.84 -17.23 -0.57
C GLY A 194 0.86 -17.54 0.57
N LYS A 195 1.14 -17.09 1.80
CA LYS A 195 0.19 -17.17 2.93
C LYS A 195 -0.91 -16.10 2.86
N HIS A 196 -0.67 -15.02 2.12
CA HIS A 196 -1.58 -13.89 1.94
C HIS A 196 -1.72 -13.54 0.45
N PRO A 197 -2.22 -14.48 -0.39
CA PRO A 197 -2.20 -14.34 -1.85
C PRO A 197 -2.97 -13.11 -2.36
N GLN A 198 -3.93 -12.61 -1.58
CA GLN A 198 -4.72 -11.42 -1.88
C GLN A 198 -3.94 -10.11 -1.76
N VAL A 199 -2.82 -10.08 -1.03
CA VAL A 199 -1.99 -8.87 -0.88
C VAL A 199 -1.01 -8.80 -2.04
N ARG A 200 -1.04 -7.71 -2.82
CA ARG A 200 -0.16 -7.53 -3.96
C ARG A 200 1.22 -7.05 -3.50
N VAL A 201 2.17 -7.98 -3.44
CA VAL A 201 3.55 -7.69 -3.00
C VAL A 201 4.46 -7.42 -4.20
N LEU A 202 5.08 -6.24 -4.23
CA LEU A 202 6.14 -5.86 -5.16
C LEU A 202 7.45 -5.71 -4.39
N TYR A 203 8.45 -6.48 -4.80
CA TYR A 203 9.82 -6.33 -4.33
C TYR A 203 10.68 -5.81 -5.47
N ILE A 204 11.36 -4.69 -5.25
CA ILE A 204 12.32 -4.11 -6.17
C ILE A 204 13.65 -3.97 -5.46
N GLU A 205 14.68 -4.52 -6.06
CA GLU A 205 16.06 -4.37 -5.62
C GLU A 205 16.86 -3.60 -6.68
N SER A 206 17.61 -2.61 -6.24
CA SER A 206 18.53 -1.85 -7.09
C SER A 206 19.76 -1.47 -6.26
N VAL A 207 20.79 -2.32 -6.29
CA VAL A 207 22.01 -2.16 -5.49
C VAL A 207 23.11 -1.52 -6.37
N PRO A 208 23.60 -0.33 -6.02
CA PRO A 208 24.61 0.36 -6.81
C PRO A 208 26.00 -0.28 -6.63
N GLY A 209 26.70 -0.55 -7.74
CA GLY A 209 28.00 -1.22 -7.77
C GLY A 209 28.60 -1.33 -9.17
N LYS A 210 29.74 -2.03 -9.32
CA LYS A 210 30.48 -2.18 -10.61
C LYS A 210 29.70 -2.94 -11.69
N GLU A 211 28.68 -3.71 -11.31
CA GLU A 211 27.67 -4.26 -12.20
C GLU A 211 26.29 -3.78 -11.73
N LYS A 212 25.44 -3.31 -12.66
CA LYS A 212 24.07 -2.88 -12.35
C LYS A 212 23.26 -4.09 -11.84
N HIS A 213 23.17 -4.26 -10.53
CA HIS A 213 22.30 -5.26 -9.93
C HIS A 213 20.86 -4.72 -9.84
N SER A 214 19.91 -5.40 -10.46
CA SER A 214 18.51 -5.02 -10.42
C SER A 214 17.60 -6.25 -10.45
N VAL A 215 16.69 -6.33 -9.48
CA VAL A 215 15.68 -7.38 -9.37
C VAL A 215 14.30 -6.76 -9.23
N VAL A 216 13.33 -7.32 -9.95
CA VAL A 216 11.91 -6.99 -9.80
C VAL A 216 11.14 -8.29 -9.63
N LYS A 217 10.40 -8.40 -8.53
CA LYS A 217 9.54 -9.55 -8.25
C LYS A 217 8.13 -9.08 -7.91
N TYR A 218 7.18 -9.59 -8.68
CA TYR A 218 5.76 -9.57 -8.36
C TYR A 218 5.45 -10.91 -7.73
N LEU A 219 5.20 -10.95 -6.43
CA LEU A 219 5.15 -12.22 -5.69
C LEU A 219 3.76 -12.86 -5.68
N ASN A 220 2.71 -12.11 -6.05
CA ASN A 220 1.32 -12.55 -6.17
C ASN A 220 0.73 -12.04 -7.49
N ASP A 221 -0.58 -12.23 -7.69
CA ASP A 221 -1.28 -11.83 -8.92
C ASP A 221 -1.27 -10.31 -9.13
N TRP A 222 -0.47 -9.89 -10.11
CA TRP A 222 -0.39 -8.53 -10.63
C TRP A 222 -0.71 -8.54 -12.11
N THR A 223 -1.67 -7.71 -12.49
CA THR A 223 -2.11 -7.53 -13.87
C THR A 223 -1.08 -6.73 -14.67
N ASN A 224 -0.55 -5.63 -14.09
CA ASN A 224 0.41 -4.77 -14.77
C ASN A 224 1.82 -4.97 -14.19
N LYS A 225 2.68 -5.67 -14.93
CA LYS A 225 4.08 -5.89 -14.55
C LYS A 225 5.03 -4.95 -15.30
N ILE A 226 6.06 -4.46 -14.61
CA ILE A 226 7.17 -3.72 -15.23
C ILE A 226 7.86 -4.65 -16.24
N ASN A 227 7.91 -4.23 -17.50
CA ASN A 227 8.68 -4.92 -18.52
C ASN A 227 10.18 -4.64 -18.33
N SER A 228 10.92 -5.63 -17.82
CA SER A 228 12.34 -5.54 -17.49
C SER A 228 13.25 -5.30 -18.72
N LYS A 229 12.80 -5.64 -19.93
CA LYS A 229 13.59 -5.41 -21.16
C LYS A 229 13.79 -3.92 -21.47
N ARG A 230 12.81 -3.06 -21.17
CA ARG A 230 12.86 -1.62 -21.49
C ARG A 230 13.66 -0.75 -20.51
N ILE A 231 14.18 -1.32 -19.43
CA ILE A 231 14.95 -0.56 -18.42
C ILE A 231 16.44 -0.51 -18.77
N ARG A 232 16.91 -1.40 -19.67
CA ARG A 232 18.31 -1.52 -20.05
C ARG A 232 18.76 -0.56 -21.17
N ASP A 233 17.83 0.13 -21.84
CA ASP A 233 18.10 0.90 -23.06
C ASP A 233 18.34 2.42 -22.83
N LYS A 234 18.68 2.85 -21.62
CA LYS A 234 19.07 4.25 -21.34
C LYS A 234 20.23 4.35 -20.35
#